data_AF-A0A9E3ELP0-F1
#
_entry.id   AF-A0A9E3ELP0-F1
#
_cell.length_a   1.000
_cell.length_b   1.000
_cell.length_c   1.000
_cell.angle_alpha   90.00
_cell.angle_beta   90.00
_cell.angle_gamma   90.00
#
_symmetry.space_group_name_H-M   'P 1'
#
loop_
_entity.id
_entity.type
_entity.pdbx_description
1 polymer ?
#
loop_
_entity_poly.entity_id
_entity_poly.type
_entity_poly.pdbx_seq_one_letter_code
_entity_poly.pdbx_strand_id
1 'polypeptide(L)' 'ANEGKIVCAVPPEEAEAALAALRAHPLGREASIIGHASGDRPGRVVMHTVFGGRRIVDMLVGEQLPRIC' A
#
# COMPACT_ATOMS: atom_id res chain seq x y z
N ALA A 1 7.91 -6.10 10.63
CA ALA A 1 8.69 -5.47 9.55
C ALA A 1 8.34 -6.14 8.22
N ASN A 2 8.58 -5.44 7.10
CA ASN A 2 8.58 -6.04 5.77
C ASN A 2 10.00 -5.91 5.21
N GLU A 3 10.71 -7.02 5.01
CA GLU A 3 12.11 -7.03 4.53
C GLU A 3 12.25 -7.57 3.09
N GLY A 4 11.12 -7.81 2.42
CA GLY A 4 11.07 -8.35 1.06
C GLY A 4 9.79 -7.96 0.32
N LYS A 5 9.21 -6.81 0.67
CA LYS A 5 7.99 -6.27 0.04
C LYS A 5 8.28 -4.88 -0.50
N ILE A 6 7.55 -4.51 -1.55
CA ILE A 6 7.63 -3.19 -2.19
C ILE A 6 6.24 -2.55 -2.21
N VAL A 7 6.22 -1.22 -2.28
CA VAL A 7 5.04 -0.43 -2.62
C VAL A 7 5.35 0.27 -3.94
N CYS A 8 4.44 0.16 -4.90
CA CYS A 8 4.60 0.75 -6.23
C CYS A 8 3.45 1.71 -6.52
N ALA A 9 3.77 2.86 -7.11
CA ALA A 9 2.80 3.78 -7.70
C ALA A 9 3.00 3.75 -9.22
N VAL A 10 1.91 3.57 -9.96
CA VAL A 10 1.90 3.47 -11.43
C VAL A 10 0.77 4.33 -11.99
N PRO A 11 0.83 4.76 -13.26
CA PRO A 11 -0.31 5.35 -13.94
C PRO A 11 -1.55 4.43 -13.85
N PRO A 12 -2.76 4.98 -13.72
CA PRO A 12 -3.97 4.18 -13.55
C PRO A 12 -4.22 3.22 -14.73
N GLU A 13 -3.84 3.61 -15.95
CA GLU A 13 -3.90 2.80 -17.16
C GLU A 13 -2.95 1.59 -17.16
N GLU A 14 -1.90 1.62 -16.35
CA GLU A 14 -0.92 0.54 -16.23
C GLU A 14 -1.17 -0.38 -15.02
N ALA A 15 -2.15 -0.06 -14.16
CA ALA A 15 -2.35 -0.74 -12.88
C ALA A 15 -2.50 -2.26 -13.00
N GLU A 16 -3.32 -2.74 -13.94
CA GLU A 16 -3.53 -4.17 -14.17
C GLU A 16 -2.32 -4.85 -14.80
N ALA A 17 -1.62 -4.18 -15.71
CA ALA A 17 -0.40 -4.71 -16.34
C ALA A 17 0.73 -4.87 -15.30
N ALA A 18 0.92 -3.87 -14.44
CA ALA A 18 1.88 -3.91 -13.34
C ALA A 18 1.51 -5.01 -12.34
N LEU A 19 0.23 -5.14 -11.97
CA LEU A 19 -0.23 -6.20 -11.07
C LEU A 19 0.02 -7.59 -11.65
N ALA A 20 -0.26 -7.80 -12.94
CA ALA A 20 0.00 -9.05 -13.63
C ALA A 20 1.49 -9.40 -13.65
N ALA A 21 2.36 -8.42 -13.96
CA ALA A 21 3.81 -8.60 -13.94
C ALA A 21 4.33 -8.99 -12.56
N LEU A 22 3.84 -8.34 -11.49
CA LEU A 22 4.20 -8.69 -10.12
C LEU A 22 3.73 -10.11 -9.75
N ARG A 23 2.50 -10.47 -10.09
CA ARG A 23 1.93 -11.79 -9.78
C ARG A 23 2.59 -12.93 -10.56
N ALA A 24 3.17 -12.65 -11.72
CA ALA A 24 3.95 -13.63 -12.49
C ALA A 24 5.26 -14.01 -11.78
N HIS A 25 5.80 -13.15 -10.91
CA HIS A 25 6.99 -13.44 -10.13
C HIS A 25 6.66 -14.28 -8.89
N PRO A 26 7.45 -15.33 -8.54
CA PRO A 26 7.17 -16.18 -7.38
C PRO A 26 6.98 -15.43 -6.05
N LEU A 27 7.76 -14.36 -5.82
CA LEU A 27 7.66 -13.53 -4.61
C LEU A 27 6.51 -12.52 -4.64
N GLY A 28 5.90 -12.29 -5.81
CA GLY A 28 4.85 -11.29 -6.01
C GLY A 28 3.46 -11.88 -6.21
N ARG A 29 3.27 -13.19 -6.04
CA ARG A 29 1.99 -13.89 -6.23
C ARG A 29 0.82 -13.26 -5.45
N GLU A 30 1.11 -12.67 -4.30
CA GLU A 30 0.14 -11.99 -3.43
C GLU A 30 0.06 -10.47 -3.65
N ALA A 31 0.65 -9.94 -4.73
CA ALA A 31 0.54 -8.52 -5.04
C ALA A 31 -0.94 -8.13 -5.21
N SER A 32 -1.26 -6.91 -4.80
CA SER A 32 -2.61 -6.34 -4.84
C SER A 32 -2.52 -4.84 -5.12
N ILE A 33 -3.48 -4.32 -5.86
CA ILE A 33 -3.78 -2.89 -5.84
C ILE A 33 -4.45 -2.60 -4.49
N ILE A 34 -3.97 -1.60 -3.77
CA ILE A 34 -4.42 -1.27 -2.40
C ILE A 34 -5.03 0.13 -2.28
N GLY A 35 -5.09 0.90 -3.36
CA GLY A 35 -5.66 2.25 -3.36
C GLY A 35 -5.27 3.05 -4.59
N HIS A 36 -5.55 4.35 -4.54
CA HIS A 36 -5.20 5.33 -5.58
C HIS A 36 -4.78 6.65 -4.93
N ALA A 37 -3.98 7.44 -5.65
CA ALA A 37 -3.68 8.81 -5.26
C ALA A 37 -4.82 9.75 -5.69
N SER A 38 -5.16 10.71 -4.82
CA SER A 38 -6.17 11.75 -5.08
C SER A 38 -5.65 13.10 -4.55
N GLY A 39 -6.15 14.20 -5.14
CA GLY A 39 -5.87 15.56 -4.69
C GLY A 39 -6.70 16.02 -3.47
N ASP A 40 -7.65 15.23 -2.98
CA ASP A 40 -8.63 15.67 -1.99
C ASP A 40 -8.02 15.99 -0.62
N ARG A 41 -6.97 15.26 -0.22
CA ARG A 41 -6.30 15.39 1.09
C ARG A 41 -4.79 15.19 0.96
N PRO A 42 -4.04 16.18 0.47
CA PRO A 42 -2.60 16.08 0.30
C PRO A 42 -1.88 15.66 1.60
N GLY A 43 -0.92 14.75 1.50
CA GLY A 43 -0.12 14.29 2.64
C GLY A 43 -0.89 13.46 3.68
N ARG A 44 -2.03 12.84 3.31
CA ARG A 44 -2.79 11.94 4.17
C ARG A 44 -3.09 10.62 3.46
N VAL A 45 -3.11 9.54 4.22
CA VAL A 45 -3.59 8.21 3.79
C VAL A 45 -4.94 7.96 4.43
N VAL A 46 -5.97 7.75 3.61
CA VAL A 46 -7.32 7.42 4.07
C VAL A 46 -7.61 5.96 3.75
N MET A 47 -7.77 5.14 4.78
CA MET A 47 -8.14 3.73 4.67
C MET A 47 -9.66 3.58 4.72
N HIS A 48 -10.21 2.87 3.74
CA HIS A 48 -11.58 2.38 3.78
C HIS A 48 -11.62 1.10 4.63
N THR A 49 -12.46 1.08 5.66
CA THR A 49 -12.57 -0.06 6.56
C THR A 49 -13.59 -1.06 6.03
N VAL A 50 -13.46 -2.32 6.45
CA VAL A 50 -14.42 -3.40 6.13
C VAL A 50 -15.84 -3.12 6.62
N PHE A 51 -15.99 -2.21 7.60
CA PHE A 51 -17.29 -1.76 8.12
C PHE A 51 -17.90 -0.59 7.34
N GLY A 52 -17.31 -0.21 6.20
CA GLY A 52 -17.78 0.88 5.34
C GLY A 52 -17.38 2.29 5.81
N GLY A 53 -16.57 2.40 6.86
CA GLY A 53 -16.06 3.67 7.38
C GLY A 53 -14.77 4.11 6.69
N ARG A 54 -14.30 5.31 7.05
CA ARG A 54 -12.99 5.84 6.65
C ARG A 54 -12.16 6.18 7.88
N ARG A 55 -10.88 5.84 7.88
CA ARG A 55 -9.91 6.13 8.95
C ARG A 55 -8.63 6.72 8.37
N ILE A 56 -8.05 7.72 9.04
CA ILE A 56 -6.70 8.21 8.70
C ILE A 56 -5.68 7.19 9.21
N VAL A 57 -4.75 6.80 8.33
CA VAL A 57 -3.57 6.03 8.73
C VAL A 57 -2.49 7.02 9.12
N ASP A 58 -2.33 7.20 10.43
CA ASP A 58 -1.34 8.11 10.98
C ASP A 58 0.06 7.49 10.94
N MET A 59 1.07 8.37 10.85
CA MET A 59 2.45 7.98 11.09
C MET A 59 2.61 7.48 12.52
N LEU A 60 3.39 6.43 12.71
CA LEU A 60 3.73 5.94 14.04
C LEU A 60 4.47 7.03 14.83
N VAL A 61 4.18 7.10 16.13
CA VAL A 61 4.86 8.00 17.06
C VAL A 61 5.92 7.21 17.81
N GLY A 62 7.18 7.66 17.75
CA GLY A 62 8.32 7.04 18.41
C GLY A 62 8.75 5.69 17.82
N GLU A 63 9.66 5.01 18.50
CA GLU A 63 10.16 3.68 18.12
C GLU A 63 9.38 2.60 18.89
N GLN A 64 8.23 2.17 18.36
CA GLN A 64 7.34 1.25 19.06
C GLN A 64 7.79 -0.22 19.02
N LEU A 65 8.74 -0.55 18.15
CA LEU A 65 9.11 -1.94 17.84
C LEU A 65 10.64 -2.08 17.78
N PRO A 66 11.33 -2.11 18.94
CA PRO A 66 12.77 -2.19 18.99
C PRO A 66 13.26 -3.52 18.39
N ARG A 67 14.39 -3.46 17.66
CA ARG A 67 15.06 -4.65 17.06
C ARG A 67 14.21 -5.44 16.06
N ILE A 68 13.28 -4.77 15.37
CA ILE A 68 12.37 -5.43 14.42
C ILE A 68 12.98 -5.66 13.02
N CYS A 69 14.18 -5.15 12.77
CA CYS A 69 15.02 -5.37 11.59
C CYS A 69 16.49 -5.24 12.00
#